data_AF-A0A644Y3J0-F1
#
_entry.id   AF-A0A644Y3J0-F1
#
_cell.length_a   1.000
_cell.length_b   1.000
_cell.length_c   1.000
_cell.angle_alpha   90.00
_cell.angle_beta   90.00
_cell.angle_gamma   90.00
#
_symmetry.space_group_name_H-M   'P 1'
#
loop_
_entity.id
_entity.type
_entity.pdbx_description
1 polymer ?
#
loop_
_entity_poly.entity_id
_entity_poly.type
_entity_poly.pdbx_seq_one_letter_code
_entity_poly.pdbx_strand_id
1 'polypeptide(L)' 'MHDSDKTARVERLTQLSDRLHTEFCDQFKGTAEEVLFESTQRGGKMFGYTRNYIKVEKPFDKEQIGKIVKVLL' A
#
# COMPACT_ATOMS: atom_id res chain seq x y z
N MET A 1 -25.43 -26.51 7.91
CA MET A 1 -24.21 -26.41 8.75
C MET A 1 -22.96 -26.49 7.89
N HIS A 2 -22.68 -25.51 7.01
CA HIS A 2 -21.45 -25.52 6.18
C HIS A 2 -20.98 -24.12 5.76
N ASP A 3 -21.88 -23.14 5.67
CA ASP A 3 -21.49 -21.76 5.32
C ASP A 3 -20.89 -21.00 6.50
N SER A 4 -21.44 -21.15 7.70
CA SER A 4 -20.95 -20.47 8.90
C SER A 4 -19.47 -20.76 9.21
N ASP A 5 -19.01 -21.98 8.95
CA ASP A 5 -17.61 -22.36 9.18
C ASP A 5 -16.66 -21.78 8.13
N LYS A 6 -17.14 -21.62 6.88
CA LYS A 6 -16.38 -20.95 5.82
C LYS A 6 -16.26 -19.46 6.11
N THR A 7 -17.36 -18.80 6.47
CA THR A 7 -17.37 -17.38 6.82
C THR A 7 -16.43 -17.09 7.99
N ALA A 8 -16.50 -17.88 9.06
CA ALA A 8 -15.62 -17.71 10.22
C ALA A 8 -14.13 -17.91 9.88
N ARG A 9 -13.80 -18.78 8.93
CA ARG A 9 -12.41 -18.94 8.45
C ARG A 9 -11.95 -17.76 7.61
N VAL A 10 -12.79 -17.25 6.72
CA VAL A 10 -12.49 -16.06 5.92
C VAL A 10 -12.23 -14.88 6.83
N GLU A 11 -13.09 -14.62 7.82
CA GLU A 11 -12.91 -13.53 8.77
C GLU A 11 -11.57 -13.61 9.52
N ARG A 12 -11.20 -14.79 10.03
CA ARG A 12 -9.92 -15.00 10.73
C ARG A 12 -8.72 -14.79 9.80
N LEU A 13 -8.79 -15.26 8.56
CA LEU A 13 -7.70 -15.10 7.59
C LEU A 13 -7.56 -13.63 7.14
N THR A 14 -8.67 -12.92 6.96
CA THR A 14 -8.66 -11.48 6.66
C THR A 14 -8.01 -10.71 7.81
N GLN A 15 -8.43 -10.95 9.06
CA GLN A 15 -7.82 -10.31 10.23
C GLN A 15 -6.32 -10.60 10.36
N LEU A 16 -5.91 -11.84 10.10
CA LEU A 16 -4.50 -12.21 10.09
C LEU A 16 -3.73 -11.49 8.98
N SER A 17 -4.29 -11.46 7.77
CA SER A 17 -3.73 -10.76 6.63
C SER A 17 -3.55 -9.27 6.89
N ASP A 18 -4.56 -8.62 7.46
CA ASP A 18 -4.53 -7.18 7.79
C ASP A 18 -3.44 -6.88 8.83
N ARG A 19 -3.31 -7.73 9.85
CA ARG A 19 -2.26 -7.59 10.87
C ARG A 19 -0.87 -7.75 10.27
N LEU A 20 -0.64 -8.80 9.49
CA LEU A 20 0.66 -9.05 8.86
C LEU A 20 1.01 -7.95 7.85
N HIS A 21 0.04 -7.44 7.10
CA HIS A 21 0.25 -6.32 6.19
C HIS A 21 0.64 -5.04 6.94
N THR A 22 -0.02 -4.77 8.07
CA THR A 22 0.33 -3.62 8.92
C THR A 22 1.74 -3.76 9.48
N GLU A 23 2.08 -4.92 10.06
CA GLU A 23 3.42 -5.22 10.57
C GLU A 23 4.49 -5.11 9.49
N PHE A 24 4.20 -5.54 8.27
CA PHE A 24 5.09 -5.39 7.12
C PHE A 24 5.32 -3.92 6.78
N CYS A 25 4.25 -3.14 6.59
CA CYS A 25 4.36 -1.71 6.27
C CYS A 25 5.09 -0.93 7.37
N ASP A 26 4.86 -1.28 8.64
CA ASP A 26 5.51 -0.65 9.80
C ASP A 26 7.03 -0.80 9.80
N GLN A 27 7.56 -1.90 9.27
CA GLN A 27 9.02 -2.13 9.18
C GLN A 27 9.73 -1.15 8.24
N PHE A 28 9.01 -0.55 7.29
CA PHE A 28 9.57 0.38 6.31
C PHE A 28 9.33 1.85 6.67
N LYS A 29 8.59 2.15 7.74
CA LYS A 29 8.39 3.53 8.21
C LYS A 29 9.73 4.19 8.54
N GLY A 30 9.94 5.40 8.05
CA GLY A 30 11.17 6.16 8.22
C GLY A 30 12.32 5.68 7.34
N THR A 31 12.11 4.73 6.43
CA THR A 31 13.11 4.31 5.44
C THR A 31 12.91 5.05 4.12
N ALA A 32 14.00 5.28 3.40
CA ALA A 32 13.95 5.96 2.11
C ALA A 32 13.88 4.93 0.98
N GLU A 33 12.71 4.80 0.37
CA GLU A 33 12.41 3.83 -0.68
C GLU A 33 12.23 4.48 -2.05
N GLU A 34 12.39 3.66 -3.08
CA GLU A 34 12.15 4.04 -4.48
C GLU A 34 10.69 3.75 -4.84
N VAL A 35 9.96 4.79 -5.26
CA VAL A 35 8.53 4.74 -5.59
C VAL A 35 8.31 5.15 -7.04
N LEU A 36 7.57 4.34 -7.78
CA LEU A 36 7.06 4.69 -9.12
C LEU A 36 5.63 5.22 -9.01
N PHE A 37 5.42 6.50 -9.32
CA PHE A 37 4.09 7.10 -9.34
C PHE A 37 3.43 6.94 -10.71
N GLU A 38 2.44 6.05 -10.81
CA GLU A 38 1.80 5.70 -12.09
C GLU A 38 0.42 6.32 -12.28
N SER A 39 -0.24 6.73 -11.19
CA SER A 39 -1.64 7.13 -11.24
C SER A 39 -1.91 8.43 -10.49
N THR A 40 -2.95 9.11 -10.96
CA THR A 40 -3.58 10.23 -10.28
C THR A 40 -4.94 9.78 -9.80
N GLN A 41 -5.38 10.27 -8.64
CA GLN A 41 -6.77 10.11 -8.22
C GLN A 41 -7.42 11.48 -8.10
N ARG A 42 -8.75 11.51 -8.27
CA ARG A 42 -9.57 12.69 -7.98
C ARG A 42 -9.27 13.16 -6.55
N GLY A 43 -8.99 14.46 -6.40
CA GLY A 43 -8.66 15.07 -5.11
C GLY A 43 -7.23 15.60 -4.98
N GLY A 44 -6.49 15.77 -6.09
CA GLY A 44 -5.17 16.41 -6.07
C GLY A 44 -4.06 15.53 -5.48
N LYS A 45 -4.23 14.20 -5.53
CA LYS A 45 -3.25 13.22 -5.07
C LYS A 45 -2.78 12.32 -6.21
N MET A 46 -1.57 11.80 -6.07
CA MET A 46 -1.00 10.74 -6.91
C MET A 46 -0.62 9.53 -6.07
N PHE A 47 -0.59 8.37 -6.72
CA PHE A 47 -0.30 7.09 -6.09
C PHE A 47 0.79 6.35 -6.84
N GLY A 48 1.63 5.69 -6.07
CA GLY A 48 2.71 4.87 -6.57
C GLY A 48 2.94 3.65 -5.70
N TYR A 49 3.84 2.80 -6.17
CA TYR A 49 4.27 1.61 -5.45
C TYR A 49 5.78 1.61 -5.28
N THR A 50 6.22 1.14 -4.12
CA THR A 50 7.62 0.81 -3.88
C THR A 50 7.98 -0.50 -4.58
N ARG A 51 9.28 -0.83 -4.62
CA ARG A 51 9.78 -2.11 -5.15
C ARG A 51 9.20 -3.35 -4.45
N ASN A 52 8.91 -3.23 -3.15
CA ASN A 52 8.27 -4.26 -2.34
C ASN A 52 6.73 -4.09 -2.26
N TYR A 53 6.13 -3.37 -3.21
CA TYR A 53 4.68 -3.26 -3.39
C TYR A 53 3.91 -2.54 -2.27
N ILE A 54 4.58 -1.68 -1.48
CA ILE A 54 3.91 -0.76 -0.55
C ILE A 54 3.30 0.38 -1.37
N LYS A 55 2.01 0.61 -1.19
CA LYS A 55 1.29 1.71 -1.84
C LYS A 55 1.59 3.02 -1.12
N VAL A 56 1.99 4.03 -1.87
CA VAL A 56 2.33 5.37 -1.37
C VAL A 56 1.38 6.39 -1.96
N GLU A 57 0.85 7.29 -1.12
CA GLU A 57 0.09 8.46 -1.56
C GLU A 57 0.88 9.74 -1.32
N LYS A 58 0.77 10.69 -2.25
CA LYS A 58 1.42 12.01 -2.15
C LYS A 58 0.55 13.07 -2.85
N PRO A 59 0.63 14.36 -2.48
CA PRO A 59 0.07 15.43 -3.30
C PRO A 59 0.55 15.31 -4.75
N PHE A 60 -0.36 15.61 -5.67
CA PHE A 60 -0.10 15.48 -7.10
C PHE A 60 1.06 16.39 -7.52
N ASP A 61 2.07 15.77 -8.13
CA ASP A 61 3.17 16.45 -8.76
C ASP A 61 3.40 15.84 -10.14
N LYS A 62 3.03 16.60 -11.18
CA LYS A 62 3.13 16.18 -12.58
C LYS A 62 4.56 15.80 -12.98
N GLU A 63 5.58 16.35 -12.33
CA GLU A 63 6.97 16.10 -12.68
C GLU A 63 7.47 14.73 -12.22
N GLN A 64 6.75 14.11 -11.28
CA GLN A 64 7.11 12.82 -10.68
C GLN A 64 6.32 11.63 -11.28
N ILE A 65 5.26 11.90 -12.04
CA ILE A 65 4.49 10.85 -12.73
C ILE A 65 5.35 10.13 -13.76
N GLY A 66 5.28 8.79 -13.77
CA GLY A 66 6.04 7.93 -14.66
C GLY A 66 7.54 7.88 -14.35
N LYS A 67 7.96 8.43 -13.20
CA LYS A 67 9.36 8.42 -12.75
C LYS A 67 9.49 7.69 -11.42
N ILE A 68 10.62 7.02 -11.24
CA ILE A 68 11.03 6.48 -9.95
C ILE A 68 11.63 7.62 -9.14
N VAL A 69 11.08 7.87 -7.95
CA VAL A 69 11.54 8.93 -7.05
C VAL A 69 11.78 8.35 -5.65
N LYS A 70 12.75 8.93 -4.94
CA LYS A 70 13.07 8.52 -3.57
C LYS A 70 12.11 9.20 -2.60
N VAL A 71 11.43 8.42 -1.77
CA VAL A 71 10.42 8.87 -0.79
C VAL A 71 10.74 8.29 0.58
N LEU A 72 10.58 9.11 1.61
CA LEU A 72 10.60 8.63 2.99
C LEU A 72 9.20 8.10 3.32
N LEU A 73 9.09 6.81 3.65
CA LEU A 73 7.82 6.15 3.99
C LEU A 73 7.36 6.44 5.42
#